data_AF-A0A959RWE5-F1
#
_entry.id   AF-A0A959RWE5-F1
#
_cell.length_a   1.000
_cell.length_b   1.000
_cell.length_c   1.000
_cell.angle_alpha   90.00
_cell.angle_beta   90.00
_cell.angle_gamma   90.00
#
_symmetry.space_group_name_H-M   'P 1'
#
loop_
_entity.id
_entity.type
_entity.pdbx_description
1 polymer ?
#
loop_
_entity_poly.entity_id
_entity_poly.type
_entity_poly.pdbx_seq_one_letter_code
_entity_poly.pdbx_strand_id
1 'polypeptide(L)'
;MSCDKDEELTFSDLKGIYNGTFTVEYSEDPTFYDQMKLSNEVTIEFENGNFSCSSGENHIPAGGSGKYEINENKITFNDRNGWFADFDGNLVLDGEYDIKEENSKIIISAQKGIGFYKYQLKKQ
;
A
#
# COMPACT_ATOMS: atom_id res chain seq x y z
N MET A 1 27.91 23.56 3.61
CA MET A 1 27.14 22.35 3.25
C MET A 1 26.74 21.73 4.57
N SER A 2 25.49 21.91 4.99
CA SER A 2 25.00 21.38 6.25
C SER A 2 23.87 20.43 5.92
N CYS A 3 24.02 19.18 6.34
CA CYS A 3 23.06 18.11 6.13
C CYS A 3 21.68 18.54 6.64
N ASP A 4 20.69 18.44 5.77
CA ASP A 4 19.30 18.34 6.20
C ASP A 4 19.21 17.04 7.01
N LYS A 5 18.96 17.19 8.30
CA LYS A 5 18.57 16.06 9.15
C LYS A 5 17.16 15.72 8.72
N ASP A 6 17.03 14.70 7.88
CA ASP A 6 15.75 14.04 7.67
C ASP A 6 15.23 13.64 9.06
N GLU A 7 14.13 14.25 9.49
CA GLU A 7 13.43 13.84 10.70
C GLU A 7 13.02 12.38 10.50
N GLU A 8 13.66 11.47 11.23
CA GLU A 8 13.27 10.06 11.28
C GLU A 8 11.80 9.98 11.72
N LEU A 9 10.92 9.62 10.79
CA LEU A 9 9.52 9.36 11.09
C LEU A 9 9.46 8.09 11.95
N THR A 10 9.13 8.27 13.22
CA THR A 10 8.93 7.14 14.14
C THR A 10 7.52 6.56 13.94
N PHE A 11 7.35 5.76 12.90
CA PHE A 11 6.12 5.02 12.60
C PHE A 11 5.79 3.88 13.60
N SER A 12 6.50 3.85 14.73
CA SER A 12 6.41 2.83 15.78
C SER A 12 5.00 2.56 16.32
N ASP A 13 4.04 3.44 16.06
CA ASP A 13 2.65 3.35 16.53
C ASP A 13 1.60 3.37 15.41
N LEU A 14 1.93 2.95 14.19
CA LEU A 14 0.93 2.83 13.11
C LEU A 14 -0.24 1.95 13.59
N LYS A 15 -1.40 2.56 13.87
CA LYS A 15 -2.56 1.90 14.48
C LYS A 15 -3.87 2.57 14.14
N GLY A 16 -4.93 1.78 14.10
CA GLY A 16 -6.30 2.20 13.81
C GLY A 16 -6.65 2.10 12.34
N ILE A 17 -7.79 2.68 11.99
CA ILE A 17 -8.37 2.60 10.65
C ILE A 17 -7.98 3.83 9.85
N TYR A 18 -7.54 3.59 8.62
CA TYR A 18 -7.17 4.60 7.65
C TYR A 18 -8.00 4.42 6.40
N ASN A 19 -8.54 5.52 5.85
CA ASN A 19 -9.20 5.51 4.54
C ASN A 19 -8.43 6.35 3.55
N GLY A 20 -8.60 6.03 2.28
CA GLY A 20 -8.23 6.93 1.22
C GLY A 20 -8.30 6.27 -0.13
N THR A 21 -7.27 6.46 -0.93
CA THR A 21 -7.27 6.04 -2.33
C THR A 21 -6.05 5.18 -2.61
N PHE A 22 -6.32 4.05 -3.25
CA PHE A 22 -5.32 3.25 -3.92
C PHE A 22 -5.23 3.67 -5.39
N THR A 23 -4.02 3.76 -5.93
CA THR A 23 -3.77 3.97 -7.36
C THR A 23 -2.64 3.03 -7.80
N VAL A 24 -2.79 2.45 -8.98
CA VAL A 24 -1.67 1.86 -9.73
C VAL A 24 -1.53 2.58 -11.07
N GLU A 25 -0.29 2.88 -11.45
CA GLU A 25 0.09 3.38 -12.77
C GLU A 25 1.02 2.36 -13.43
N TYR A 26 0.57 1.73 -14.51
CA TYR A 26 1.35 0.76 -15.25
C TYR A 26 2.28 1.45 -16.26
N SER A 27 3.49 0.92 -16.42
CA SER A 27 4.48 1.37 -17.41
C SER A 27 4.33 0.68 -18.76
N GLU A 28 3.54 -0.39 -18.83
CA GLU A 28 3.26 -1.22 -20.00
C GLU A 28 1.78 -1.65 -19.96
N ASP A 29 1.25 -2.18 -21.07
CA ASP A 29 -0.14 -2.62 -21.12
C ASP A 29 -0.39 -3.80 -20.14
N PRO A 30 -1.27 -3.64 -19.14
CA PRO A 30 -1.53 -4.71 -18.18
C PRO A 30 -2.39 -5.82 -18.80
N THR A 31 -2.12 -7.07 -18.45
CA THR A 31 -2.81 -8.23 -19.05
C THR A 31 -4.29 -8.32 -18.70
N PHE A 32 -4.67 -7.90 -17.48
CA PHE A 32 -6.01 -8.10 -16.91
C PHE A 32 -6.92 -6.87 -17.02
N TYR A 33 -6.40 -5.73 -17.49
CA TYR A 33 -7.10 -4.46 -17.42
C TYR A 33 -6.91 -3.65 -18.71
N ASP A 34 -7.95 -2.94 -19.12
CA ASP A 34 -7.91 -2.12 -20.36
C ASP A 34 -7.42 -0.68 -20.10
N GLN A 35 -6.88 -0.40 -18.91
CA GLN A 35 -6.47 0.94 -18.49
C GLN A 35 -5.07 0.90 -17.86
N MET A 36 -4.22 1.83 -18.28
CA MET A 36 -2.87 2.00 -17.72
C MET A 36 -2.87 2.60 -16.30
N LYS A 37 -4.00 3.14 -15.84
CA LYS A 37 -4.14 3.69 -14.50
C LYS A 37 -5.43 3.19 -13.89
N LEU A 38 -5.33 2.58 -12.71
CA LEU A 38 -6.48 2.10 -11.95
C LEU A 38 -6.48 2.80 -10.60
N SER A 39 -7.68 3.07 -10.08
CA SER A 39 -7.82 3.76 -8.79
C SER A 39 -9.15 3.43 -8.16
N ASN A 40 -9.16 3.26 -6.84
CA ASN A 40 -10.37 3.02 -6.04
C ASN A 40 -10.18 3.49 -4.60
N GLU A 41 -11.29 3.63 -3.88
CA GLU A 41 -11.25 3.83 -2.44
C GLU A 41 -10.70 2.58 -1.74
N VAL A 42 -10.01 2.80 -0.62
CA VAL A 42 -9.41 1.73 0.17
C VAL A 42 -9.44 2.09 1.65
N THR A 43 -9.69 1.07 2.48
CA THR A 43 -9.55 1.11 3.93
C THR A 43 -8.45 0.15 4.36
N ILE A 44 -7.54 0.62 5.20
CA ILE A 44 -6.53 -0.23 5.84
C ILE A 44 -6.63 -0.06 7.35
N GLU A 45 -6.77 -1.17 8.06
CA GLU A 45 -6.72 -1.24 9.50
C GLU A 45 -5.38 -1.81 9.94
N PHE A 46 -4.74 -1.14 10.90
CA PHE A 46 -3.51 -1.59 11.56
C PHE A 46 -3.80 -1.85 13.04
N GLU A 47 -3.59 -3.08 13.50
CA GLU A 47 -3.82 -3.45 14.89
C GLU A 47 -2.83 -4.51 15.38
N ASN A 48 -2.07 -4.18 16.43
CA ASN A 48 -1.17 -5.12 17.13
C ASN A 48 -0.19 -5.84 16.17
N GLY A 49 0.39 -5.10 15.22
CA GLY A 49 1.29 -5.65 14.19
C GLY A 49 0.60 -6.47 13.10
N ASN A 50 -0.74 -6.46 13.04
CA ASN A 50 -1.52 -7.04 11.95
C ASN A 50 -2.12 -5.94 11.08
N PHE A 51 -2.34 -6.25 9.81
CA PHE A 51 -3.07 -5.39 8.90
C PHE A 51 -4.25 -6.12 8.25
N SER A 52 -5.25 -5.34 7.86
CA SER A 52 -6.34 -5.75 6.97
C SER A 52 -6.59 -4.65 5.95
N CYS A 53 -6.59 -4.98 4.67
CA CYS A 53 -6.81 -4.08 3.55
C CYS A 53 -8.09 -4.50 2.81
N SER A 54 -9.01 -3.55 2.61
CA SER A 54 -10.24 -3.78 1.86
C SER A 54 -9.93 -4.05 0.38
N SER A 55 -10.66 -4.99 -0.23
CA SER A 55 -10.72 -5.09 -1.69
C SER A 55 -11.62 -3.98 -2.24
N GLY A 56 -11.21 -3.35 -3.34
CA GLY A 56 -12.11 -2.50 -4.14
C GLY A 56 -12.75 -3.28 -5.30
N GLU A 57 -13.47 -2.56 -6.15
CA GLU A 57 -14.08 -3.13 -7.36
C GLU A 57 -13.02 -3.75 -8.28
N ASN A 58 -13.33 -4.90 -8.90
CA ASN A 58 -12.43 -5.63 -9.82
C ASN A 58 -11.04 -5.94 -9.24
N HIS A 59 -10.95 -6.15 -7.93
CA HIS A 59 -9.69 -6.38 -7.22
C HIS A 59 -8.71 -5.21 -7.31
N ILE A 60 -9.20 -3.97 -7.31
CA ILE A 60 -8.39 -2.75 -7.33
C ILE A 60 -8.63 -1.99 -6.01
N PRO A 61 -7.72 -2.00 -5.02
CA PRO A 61 -6.72 -3.05 -4.84
C PRO A 61 -7.41 -4.39 -4.53
N ALA A 62 -6.67 -5.50 -4.56
CA ALA A 62 -7.22 -6.81 -4.28
C ALA A 62 -7.49 -7.02 -2.78
N GLY A 63 -6.92 -6.15 -1.94
CA GLY A 63 -6.96 -6.24 -0.49
C GLY A 63 -5.71 -6.91 0.05
N GLY A 64 -5.87 -7.65 1.15
CA GLY A 64 -4.79 -8.39 1.81
C GLY A 64 -4.92 -8.33 3.33
N SER A 65 -4.40 -9.34 4.01
CA SER A 65 -4.38 -9.37 5.47
C SER A 65 -3.27 -10.26 6.00
N GLY A 66 -2.69 -9.86 7.14
CA GLY A 66 -1.59 -10.59 7.73
C GLY A 66 -0.77 -9.72 8.68
N LYS A 67 0.55 -9.85 8.62
CA LYS A 67 1.47 -9.11 9.49
C LYS A 67 2.10 -7.94 8.75
N TYR A 68 2.41 -6.87 9.46
CA TYR A 68 3.26 -5.81 8.96
C TYR A 68 4.38 -5.49 9.93
N GLU A 69 5.50 -5.04 9.38
CA GLU A 69 6.65 -4.55 10.13
C GLU A 69 7.11 -3.23 9.52
N ILE A 70 7.50 -2.28 10.37
CA ILE A 70 8.00 -0.98 9.93
C ILE A 70 9.44 -0.82 10.40
N ASN A 71 10.30 -0.44 9.48
CA ASN A 71 11.70 -0.14 9.74
C ASN A 71 12.07 1.13 8.97
N GLU A 72 12.35 2.21 9.71
CA GLU A 72 12.62 3.54 9.15
C GLU A 72 11.50 3.98 8.18
N ASN A 73 11.84 4.17 6.91
CA ASN A 73 10.94 4.60 5.85
C ASN A 73 10.39 3.44 5.02
N LYS A 74 10.46 2.21 5.55
CA LYS A 74 9.96 0.99 4.91
C LYS A 74 8.89 0.32 5.74
N ILE A 75 7.84 -0.14 5.07
CA ILE A 75 6.82 -1.03 5.65
C ILE A 75 6.78 -2.32 4.83
N THR A 76 6.89 -3.45 5.51
CA THR A 76 6.77 -4.78 4.89
C THR A 76 5.44 -5.38 5.29
N PHE A 77 4.64 -5.76 4.31
CA PHE A 77 3.41 -6.52 4.48
C PHE A 77 3.68 -7.99 4.16
N ASN A 78 3.16 -8.87 5.00
CA ASN A 78 3.13 -10.31 4.76
C ASN A 78 1.67 -10.76 4.72
N ASP A 79 1.11 -10.79 3.51
CA ASP A 79 -0.21 -11.35 3.25
C ASP A 79 -0.21 -12.86 3.47
N ARG A 80 -1.32 -13.39 3.98
CA ARG A 80 -1.47 -14.82 4.30
C ARG A 80 -2.66 -15.46 3.59
N ASN A 81 -3.29 -14.75 2.66
CA ASN A 81 -4.46 -15.23 1.96
C ASN A 81 -4.05 -16.09 0.75
N GLY A 82 -4.92 -17.04 0.39
CA GLY A 82 -4.77 -17.79 -0.86
C GLY A 82 -5.41 -17.02 -2.01
N TRP A 83 -4.63 -16.67 -3.03
CA TRP A 83 -5.10 -15.93 -4.20
C TRP A 83 -5.15 -16.80 -5.45
N PHE A 84 -6.20 -16.61 -6.25
CA PHE A 84 -6.27 -17.18 -7.59
C PHE A 84 -5.42 -16.34 -8.57
N ALA A 85 -4.95 -16.97 -9.65
CA ALA A 85 -4.07 -16.33 -10.64
C ALA A 85 -4.85 -15.71 -11.81
N ASP A 86 -6.03 -15.14 -11.52
CA ASP A 86 -6.97 -14.58 -12.48
C ASP A 86 -7.01 -13.04 -12.50
N PHE A 87 -6.11 -12.39 -11.76
CA PHE A 87 -5.87 -10.95 -11.75
C PHE A 87 -4.38 -10.63 -11.56
N ASP A 88 -4.00 -9.35 -11.60
CA ASP A 88 -2.63 -8.95 -11.27
C ASP A 88 -2.37 -9.12 -9.77
N GLY A 89 -1.63 -10.17 -9.41
CA GLY A 89 -1.27 -10.46 -8.02
C GLY A 89 -0.52 -9.34 -7.29
N ASN A 90 0.09 -8.39 -8.01
CA ASN A 90 0.71 -7.22 -7.39
C ASN A 90 -0.32 -6.24 -6.79
N LEU A 91 -1.62 -6.38 -7.10
CA LEU A 91 -2.71 -5.62 -6.49
C LEU A 91 -3.02 -6.08 -5.06
N VAL A 92 -2.47 -7.21 -4.61
CA VAL A 92 -2.47 -7.60 -3.20
C VAL A 92 -1.50 -6.71 -2.43
N LEU A 93 -1.92 -6.24 -1.26
CA LEU A 93 -1.04 -5.54 -0.32
C LEU A 93 -0.11 -6.56 0.35
N ASP A 94 1.00 -6.83 -0.32
CA ASP A 94 2.05 -7.74 0.08
C ASP A 94 3.43 -7.24 -0.39
N GLY A 95 4.46 -7.54 0.39
CA GLY A 95 5.85 -7.15 0.13
C GLY A 95 6.26 -5.83 0.79
N GLU A 96 7.43 -5.34 0.40
CA GLU A 96 8.03 -4.11 0.93
C GLU A 96 7.58 -2.86 0.16
N TYR A 97 7.27 -1.80 0.90
CA TYR A 97 6.89 -0.49 0.38
C TYR A 97 7.68 0.61 1.08
N ASP A 98 7.88 1.72 0.37
CA ASP A 98 8.23 2.98 1.01
C ASP A 98 7.03 3.53 1.77
N ILE A 99 7.26 4.09 2.96
CA ILE A 99 6.24 4.77 3.78
C ILE A 99 6.74 6.15 4.19
N LYS A 100 5.88 7.15 4.06
CA LYS A 100 6.15 8.52 4.49
C LYS A 100 4.88 9.23 4.94
N GLU A 101 5.02 10.23 5.80
CA GLU A 101 3.94 11.15 6.15
C GLU A 101 4.05 12.42 5.30
N GLU A 102 2.93 12.84 4.72
CA GLU A 102 2.85 14.04 3.89
C GLU A 102 1.48 14.69 4.09
N ASN A 103 1.45 15.95 4.57
CA ASN A 103 0.21 16.73 4.76
C ASN A 103 -0.86 15.99 5.59
N SER A 104 -0.46 15.40 6.73
CA SER A 104 -1.32 14.59 7.61
C SER A 104 -1.96 13.37 6.93
N LYS A 105 -1.31 12.86 5.87
CA LYS A 105 -1.63 11.59 5.21
C LYS A 105 -0.40 10.69 5.26
N ILE A 106 -0.64 9.39 5.33
CA ILE A 106 0.41 8.40 5.11
C ILE A 106 0.38 8.02 3.63
N ILE A 107 1.54 8.03 3.02
CA ILE A 107 1.76 7.57 1.65
C ILE A 107 2.55 6.27 1.74
N ILE A 108 1.98 5.20 1.22
CA ILE A 108 2.64 3.90 1.08
C ILE A 108 2.78 3.62 -0.41
N SER A 109 3.99 3.36 -0.90
CA SER A 109 4.20 3.15 -2.33
C SER A 109 5.32 2.19 -2.65
N ALA A 110 5.19 1.50 -3.79
CA ALA A 110 6.20 0.59 -4.30
C ALA A 110 6.15 0.52 -5.82
N GLN A 111 7.32 0.38 -6.45
CA GLN A 111 7.43 -0.10 -7.82
C GLN A 111 7.48 -1.63 -7.78
N LYS A 112 6.52 -2.30 -8.41
CA LYS A 112 6.43 -3.77 -8.47
C LYS A 112 6.13 -4.21 -9.89
N GLY A 113 6.95 -5.09 -10.46
CA GLY A 113 6.82 -5.48 -11.87
C GLY A 113 6.69 -4.26 -12.78
N ILE A 114 5.62 -4.23 -13.58
CA ILE A 114 5.31 -3.13 -14.52
C ILE A 114 4.46 -2.01 -13.91
N GLY A 115 4.25 -1.96 -12.58
CA GLY A 115 3.34 -0.98 -11.96
C GLY A 115 3.97 -0.18 -10.82
N PHE A 116 3.57 1.08 -10.71
CA PHE A 116 3.78 1.90 -9.52
C PHE A 116 2.51 1.95 -8.68
N TYR A 117 2.57 1.40 -7.48
CA TYR A 117 1.45 1.21 -6.56
C TYR A 117 1.52 2.26 -5.47
N LYS A 118 0.41 2.91 -5.16
CA LYS A 118 0.37 3.98 -4.16
C LYS A 118 -0.94 3.95 -3.37
N TYR A 119 -0.81 4.00 -2.05
CA TYR A 119 -1.90 4.22 -1.10
C TYR A 119 -1.73 5.60 -0.49
N GLN A 120 -2.77 6.42 -0.56
CA GLN A 120 -2.82 7.73 0.10
C GLN A 120 -3.87 7.69 1.18
N LEU A 121 -3.45 7.65 2.43
CA LEU A 121 -4.26 7.23 3.56
C LEU A 121 -4.38 8.34 4.61
N LYS A 122 -5.58 8.58 5.10
CA LYS A 122 -5.86 9.46 6.22
C LYS A 122 -6.50 8.65 7.33
N LYS A 123 -6.03 8.85 8.56
CA LYS A 123 -6.63 8.23 9.75
C LYS A 123 -8.08 8.70 9.90
N GLN A 124 -8.99 7.77 10.24
CA GLN A 124 -10.37 8.08 10.61
C GLN A 124 -10.46 8.96 11.84
#